data_AF-A0A9P3LAI1-F1
#
_entry.id   AF-A0A9P3LAI1-F1
#
_cell.length_a   1.000
_cell.length_b   1.000
_cell.length_c   1.000
_cell.angle_alpha   90.00
_cell.angle_beta   90.00
_cell.angle_gamma   90.00
#
_symmetry.space_group_name_H-M   'P 1'
#
loop_
_entity.id
_entity.type
_entity.pdbx_description
1 polymer ?
#
loop_
_entity_poly.entity_id
_entity_poly.type
_entity_poly.pdbx_seq_one_letter_code
_entity_poly.pdbx_strand_id
1 'polypeptide(L)'
;MSIVPRRQETVQEQVFARLASARMGSIMQTLGQTLFGDEFAAAPLRNPPIATGMTDTMGKIKAIVLKQGALTQDEYKQVPALLRRLRQLLRIYYDARLSGRKPAEFKYCDIQDISDVGLDLHECGITLQLMPTRLRALFRLAPDMDTFLLDEPLDLGKWRNEAFAATEAVAADPESNDDDRMTAFDKEDKAGKDLSAYQMAFFVGDILVAWVLLSPLDSTEERRAARAMERLVEYSSAPPYRKGQALGDSLTDAMRPLYGNTPALVRFAQAGGLPSLFDDWASATAKDGYIKSAVEALPVNAWEKQTPESLLGAMRGLVNKLEVDGEQIVNTRLFAHIVFQIYSRYGLPPFERAASLSDSCILFHFLHRRIARKPAQYRSYEAIRGLLRRYTHVARTTRKRCGWRILTVSGRWDCIDLYGCANEGCPEKRALHALRERRTRGVRDPEVEERLFKWGGESKACTNCNTVSYCSKECQSAHWSQHKKACKKKAETELEI
;
A
#
# COMPACT_ATOMS: atom_id res chain seq x y z
N MET A 1 -21.02 -41.28 -7.10
CA MET A 1 -20.08 -40.88 -6.02
C MET A 1 -20.91 -40.28 -4.91
N SER A 2 -21.02 -40.97 -3.76
CA SER A 2 -21.75 -40.47 -2.60
C SER A 2 -20.98 -39.28 -2.02
N ILE A 3 -21.59 -38.09 -2.05
CA ILE A 3 -21.03 -36.89 -1.43
C ILE A 3 -21.20 -37.08 0.08
N VAL A 4 -20.14 -37.55 0.73
CA VAL A 4 -20.05 -37.56 2.20
C VAL A 4 -20.21 -36.11 2.66
N PRO A 5 -21.17 -35.78 3.54
CA PRO A 5 -21.33 -34.42 4.03
C PRO A 5 -20.04 -33.99 4.75
N ARG A 6 -19.43 -32.88 4.33
CA ARG A 6 -18.32 -32.26 5.07
C ARG A 6 -18.82 -31.92 6.47
N ARG A 7 -18.15 -32.44 7.50
CA ARG A 7 -18.36 -32.03 8.90
C ARG A 7 -18.27 -30.49 8.97
N GLN A 8 -19.22 -29.85 9.64
CA GLN A 8 -19.13 -28.42 9.90
C GLN A 8 -17.93 -28.15 10.82
N GLU A 9 -17.02 -27.29 10.37
CA GLU A 9 -15.86 -26.84 11.14
C GLU A 9 -16.33 -26.08 12.38
N THR A 10 -15.75 -26.40 13.52
CA THR A 10 -15.93 -25.67 14.77
C THR A 10 -15.39 -24.24 14.65
N VAL A 11 -15.86 -23.32 15.51
CA VAL A 11 -15.34 -21.93 15.54
C VAL A 11 -13.82 -21.93 15.77
N GLN A 12 -13.31 -22.81 16.63
CA GLN A 12 -11.87 -22.91 16.91
C GLN A 12 -11.06 -23.34 15.67
N GLU A 13 -11.54 -24.32 14.89
CA GLU A 13 -10.90 -24.75 13.65
C GLU A 13 -10.86 -23.60 12.62
N GLN A 14 -11.97 -22.83 12.52
CA GLN A 14 -12.04 -21.67 11.63
C GLN A 14 -11.12 -20.52 12.07
N VAL A 15 -11.04 -20.23 13.38
CA VAL A 15 -10.09 -19.25 13.94
C VAL A 15 -8.66 -19.65 13.60
N PHE A 16 -8.30 -20.91 13.86
CA PHE A 16 -6.97 -21.42 13.56
C PHE A 16 -6.62 -21.29 12.07
N ALA A 17 -7.54 -21.64 11.17
CA ALA A 17 -7.35 -21.52 9.73
C ALA A 17 -7.15 -20.06 9.29
N ARG A 18 -7.88 -19.11 9.88
CA ARG A 18 -7.74 -17.68 9.56
C ARG A 18 -6.43 -17.08 10.09
N LEU A 19 -5.97 -17.53 11.26
CA LEU A 19 -4.70 -17.08 11.85
C LEU A 19 -3.46 -17.64 11.15
N ALA A 20 -3.57 -18.69 10.34
CA ALA A 20 -2.43 -19.41 9.78
C ALA A 20 -1.44 -18.51 9.02
N SER A 21 -1.96 -17.54 8.24
CA SER A 21 -1.10 -16.62 7.49
C SER A 21 -0.39 -15.62 8.38
N ALA A 22 -1.10 -15.01 9.34
CA ALA A 22 -0.53 -14.06 10.27
C ALA A 22 0.55 -14.72 11.15
N ARG A 23 0.32 -15.96 11.60
CA ARG A 23 1.30 -16.77 12.32
C ARG A 23 2.54 -17.07 11.49
N MET A 24 2.37 -17.41 10.21
CA MET A 24 3.51 -17.61 9.31
C MET A 24 4.33 -16.33 9.14
N GLY A 25 3.66 -15.18 9.01
CA GLY A 25 4.32 -13.86 8.95
C GLY A 25 5.14 -13.56 10.21
N SER A 26 4.56 -13.78 11.39
CA SER A 26 5.25 -13.63 12.68
C SER A 26 6.46 -14.56 12.80
N ILE A 27 6.34 -15.84 12.42
CA ILE A 27 7.48 -16.79 12.42
C ILE A 27 8.62 -16.29 11.52
N MET A 28 8.31 -15.80 10.33
CA MET A 28 9.32 -15.25 9.42
C MET A 28 9.99 -14.00 9.99
N GLN A 29 9.23 -13.15 10.68
CA GLN A 29 9.76 -11.97 11.35
C GLN A 29 10.71 -12.35 12.49
N THR A 30 10.31 -13.28 13.37
CA THR A 30 11.14 -13.77 14.48
C THR A 30 12.42 -14.44 13.96
N LEU A 31 12.34 -15.20 12.87
CA LEU A 31 13.51 -15.79 12.22
C LEU A 31 14.46 -14.69 11.71
N GLY A 32 13.92 -13.64 11.08
CA GLY A 32 14.71 -12.49 10.65
C GLY A 32 15.40 -11.79 11.83
N GLN A 33 14.69 -11.52 12.92
CA GLN A 33 15.27 -10.92 14.13
C GLN A 33 16.39 -11.78 14.73
N THR A 34 16.21 -13.10 14.72
CA THR A 34 17.23 -14.03 15.24
C THR A 34 18.49 -14.03 14.38
N LEU A 35 18.35 -13.91 13.05
CA LEU A 35 19.46 -13.93 12.11
C LEU A 35 20.21 -12.58 12.03
N PHE A 36 19.50 -11.46 12.16
CA PHE A 36 20.05 -10.12 11.93
C PHE A 36 20.17 -9.25 13.19
N GLY A 37 19.68 -9.74 14.33
CA GLY A 37 19.72 -9.07 15.64
C GLY A 37 18.67 -7.97 15.78
N ASP A 38 17.83 -8.07 16.82
CA ASP A 38 16.99 -6.97 17.31
C ASP A 38 17.23 -6.84 18.82
N GLU A 39 17.98 -5.81 19.22
CA GLU A 39 18.45 -5.67 20.61
C GLU A 39 17.39 -5.09 21.56
N PHE A 40 16.21 -4.70 21.07
CA PHE A 40 15.20 -4.05 21.90
C PHE A 40 14.25 -5.04 22.60
N ALA A 41 14.59 -5.40 23.84
CA ALA A 41 13.76 -6.27 24.67
C ALA A 41 12.65 -5.51 25.45
N ALA A 42 11.50 -6.17 25.59
CA ALA A 42 10.40 -5.80 26.48
C ALA A 42 10.82 -5.79 27.96
N ALA A 43 9.93 -5.35 28.85
CA ALA A 43 10.20 -5.42 30.29
C ALA A 43 10.19 -6.88 30.77
N PRO A 44 11.01 -7.24 31.78
CA PRO A 44 11.05 -8.61 32.30
C PRO A 44 9.68 -9.08 32.77
N LEU A 45 9.31 -10.30 32.37
CA LEU A 45 8.11 -10.96 32.85
C LEU A 45 8.17 -11.19 34.37
N ARG A 46 7.01 -11.12 35.01
CA ARG A 46 6.83 -11.47 36.43
C ARG A 46 5.83 -12.60 36.58
N ASN A 47 5.97 -13.36 37.67
CA ASN A 47 5.00 -14.37 38.07
C ASN A 47 4.55 -14.07 39.52
N PRO A 48 3.33 -13.58 39.75
CA PRO A 48 2.28 -13.30 38.76
C PRO A 48 2.60 -12.08 37.86
N PRO A 49 1.93 -11.93 36.69
CA PRO A 49 2.07 -10.77 35.81
C PRO A 49 1.81 -9.45 36.54
N ILE A 50 2.41 -8.35 36.06
CA ILE A 50 2.21 -7.05 36.69
C ILE A 50 0.76 -6.63 36.46
N ALA A 51 0.03 -6.28 37.54
CA ALA A 51 -1.33 -5.77 37.43
C ALA A 51 -1.37 -4.55 36.49
N THR A 52 -2.28 -4.56 35.51
CA THR A 52 -2.38 -3.57 34.43
C THR A 52 -1.18 -3.50 33.49
N GLY A 53 -0.27 -4.47 33.57
CA GLY A 53 0.79 -4.75 32.61
C GLY A 53 0.24 -5.35 31.32
N MET A 54 1.09 -5.49 30.32
CA MET A 54 0.71 -5.93 28.98
C MET A 54 0.22 -7.37 29.00
N THR A 55 0.96 -8.26 29.67
CA THR A 55 0.56 -9.67 29.86
C THR A 55 -0.76 -9.79 30.65
N ASP A 56 -0.92 -9.08 31.77
CA ASP A 56 -2.17 -9.09 32.56
C ASP A 56 -3.36 -8.57 31.76
N THR A 57 -3.17 -7.46 31.04
CA THR A 57 -4.23 -6.83 30.24
C THR A 57 -4.68 -7.74 29.10
N MET A 58 -3.74 -8.32 28.35
CA MET A 58 -4.05 -9.26 27.27
C MET A 58 -4.70 -10.53 27.82
N GLY A 59 -4.19 -11.08 28.92
CA GLY A 59 -4.75 -12.24 29.59
C GLY A 59 -6.22 -12.03 29.99
N LYS A 60 -6.57 -10.85 30.53
CA LYS A 60 -7.96 -10.49 30.86
C LYS A 60 -8.85 -10.37 29.62
N ILE A 61 -8.36 -9.74 28.55
CA ILE A 61 -9.09 -9.66 27.28
C ILE A 61 -9.41 -11.07 26.77
N LYS A 62 -8.42 -11.97 26.70
CA LYS A 62 -8.63 -13.36 26.25
C LYS A 62 -9.59 -14.10 27.18
N ALA A 63 -9.45 -13.97 28.49
CA ALA A 63 -10.32 -14.61 29.47
C ALA A 63 -11.79 -14.19 29.32
N ILE A 64 -12.06 -12.95 28.91
CA ILE A 64 -13.42 -12.47 28.63
C ILE A 64 -13.86 -12.92 27.23
N VAL A 65 -13.10 -12.58 26.19
CA VAL A 65 -13.51 -12.73 24.78
C VAL A 65 -13.54 -14.21 24.34
N LEU A 66 -12.64 -15.04 24.84
CA LEU A 66 -12.52 -16.45 24.46
C LEU A 66 -13.21 -17.42 25.43
N LYS A 67 -13.81 -16.92 26.52
CA LYS A 67 -14.52 -17.74 27.53
C LYS A 67 -15.52 -18.69 26.88
N GLN A 68 -15.53 -19.96 27.30
CA GLN A 68 -16.59 -20.88 26.92
C GLN A 68 -17.77 -20.71 27.89
N GLY A 69 -18.96 -20.40 27.37
CA GLY A 69 -20.19 -20.23 28.16
C GLY A 69 -20.65 -18.78 28.35
N ALA A 70 -21.54 -18.57 29.31
CA ALA A 70 -22.16 -17.28 29.56
C ALA A 70 -21.17 -16.26 30.18
N LEU A 71 -21.25 -15.03 29.69
CA LEU A 71 -20.52 -13.88 30.23
C LEU A 71 -21.48 -12.99 31.01
N THR A 72 -20.97 -12.45 32.10
CA THR A 72 -21.64 -11.43 32.90
C THR A 72 -21.52 -10.06 32.24
N GLN A 73 -22.44 -9.15 32.59
CA GLN A 73 -22.38 -7.77 32.12
C GLN A 73 -21.09 -7.07 32.58
N ASP A 74 -20.60 -7.36 33.79
CA ASP A 74 -19.41 -6.74 34.35
C ASP A 74 -18.12 -7.21 33.68
N GLU A 75 -18.07 -8.45 33.17
CA GLU A 75 -16.98 -8.91 32.31
C GLU A 75 -16.91 -8.10 31.01
N TYR A 76 -18.05 -7.91 30.31
CA TYR A 76 -18.05 -7.14 29.06
C TYR A 76 -17.68 -5.67 29.23
N LYS A 77 -18.16 -5.01 30.30
CA LYS A 77 -17.88 -3.60 30.58
C LYS A 77 -16.38 -3.28 30.70
N GLN A 78 -15.56 -4.26 31.04
CA GLN A 78 -14.11 -4.08 31.19
C GLN A 78 -13.38 -4.02 29.84
N VAL A 79 -13.94 -4.62 28.78
CA VAL A 79 -13.24 -4.81 27.49
C VAL A 79 -12.75 -3.50 26.87
N PRO A 80 -13.56 -2.42 26.74
CA PRO A 80 -13.07 -1.16 26.15
C PRO A 80 -11.89 -0.55 26.94
N ALA A 81 -11.97 -0.57 28.27
CA ALA A 81 -10.90 -0.05 29.13
C ALA A 81 -9.60 -0.86 29.01
N LEU A 82 -9.71 -2.20 28.93
CA LEU A 82 -8.57 -3.08 28.71
C LEU A 82 -7.93 -2.84 27.34
N LEU A 83 -8.74 -2.67 26.28
CA LEU A 83 -8.23 -2.38 24.93
C LEU A 83 -7.51 -1.03 24.86
N ARG A 84 -8.04 0.02 25.51
CA ARG A 84 -7.34 1.31 25.61
C ARG A 84 -6.05 1.22 26.41
N ARG A 85 -6.06 0.44 27.51
CA ARG A 85 -4.84 0.19 28.29
C ARG A 85 -3.79 -0.51 27.42
N LEU A 86 -4.18 -1.51 26.64
CA LEU A 86 -3.27 -2.19 25.72
C LEU A 86 -2.72 -1.25 24.65
N ARG A 87 -3.57 -0.41 24.04
CA ARG A 87 -3.16 0.65 23.10
C ARG A 87 -2.11 1.58 23.72
N GLN A 88 -2.32 2.00 24.97
CA GLN A 88 -1.36 2.84 25.71
C GLN A 88 -0.02 2.12 25.92
N LEU A 89 -0.04 0.85 26.31
CA LEU A 89 1.17 0.06 26.56
C LEU A 89 1.96 -0.22 25.28
N LEU A 90 1.28 -0.45 24.16
CA LEU A 90 1.90 -0.55 22.84
C LEU A 90 2.59 0.76 22.47
N ARG A 91 1.93 1.90 22.67
CA ARG A 91 2.54 3.22 22.44
C ARG A 91 3.80 3.44 23.28
N ILE A 92 3.74 3.14 24.58
CA ILE A 92 4.92 3.23 25.47
C ILE A 92 6.07 2.35 24.96
N TYR A 93 5.77 1.11 24.54
CA TYR A 93 6.78 0.18 24.03
C TYR A 93 7.45 0.71 22.75
N TYR A 94 6.67 1.11 21.74
CA TYR A 94 7.22 1.56 20.45
C TYR A 94 7.91 2.92 20.54
N ASP A 95 7.43 3.83 21.39
CA ASP A 95 8.13 5.08 21.66
C ASP A 95 9.48 4.83 22.34
N ALA A 96 9.55 3.89 23.29
CA ALA A 96 10.80 3.50 23.93
C ALA A 96 11.76 2.84 22.92
N ARG A 97 11.23 1.99 22.02
CA ARG A 97 12.00 1.34 20.95
C ARG A 97 12.65 2.37 20.02
N LEU A 98 11.89 3.37 19.59
CA LEU A 98 12.32 4.36 18.59
C LEU A 98 13.17 5.49 19.18
N SER A 99 12.98 5.80 20.46
CA SER A 99 13.77 6.81 21.17
C SER A 99 15.00 6.26 21.88
N GLY A 100 15.08 4.95 22.10
CA GLY A 100 16.09 4.30 22.94
C GLY A 100 15.93 4.59 24.44
N ARG A 101 14.87 5.30 24.85
CA ARG A 101 14.63 5.72 26.24
C ARG A 101 13.46 4.94 26.82
N LYS A 102 13.69 4.19 27.91
CA LYS A 102 12.65 3.45 28.62
C LYS A 102 12.06 4.33 29.74
N PRO A 103 10.84 4.90 29.58
CA PRO A 103 10.20 5.67 30.65
C PRO A 103 9.83 4.77 31.85
N ALA A 104 9.43 5.37 32.98
CA ALA A 104 9.09 4.62 34.19
C ALA A 104 7.96 3.61 33.97
N GLU A 105 7.02 3.94 33.09
CA GLU A 105 5.88 3.13 32.69
C GLU A 105 6.27 1.93 31.81
N PHE A 106 7.48 1.92 31.23
CA PHE A 106 7.96 0.80 30.42
C PHE A 106 7.97 -0.51 31.19
N LYS A 107 8.06 -0.47 32.53
CA LYS A 107 7.94 -1.64 33.40
C LYS A 107 6.62 -2.42 33.23
N TYR A 108 5.57 -1.80 32.68
CA TYR A 108 4.28 -2.42 32.37
C TYR A 108 4.20 -3.01 30.96
N CYS A 109 5.25 -2.84 30.13
CA CYS A 109 5.37 -3.51 28.84
C CYS A 109 5.99 -4.91 29.03
N ASP A 110 5.45 -5.68 29.99
CA ASP A 110 5.87 -7.04 30.32
C ASP A 110 5.20 -8.02 29.35
N ILE A 111 5.92 -8.44 28.32
CA ILE A 111 5.47 -9.46 27.35
C ILE A 111 6.68 -10.26 26.86
N GLN A 112 6.47 -11.53 26.50
CA GLN A 112 7.54 -12.38 25.98
C GLN A 112 7.96 -11.92 24.57
N ASP A 113 7.00 -11.84 23.66
CA ASP A 113 7.17 -11.35 22.29
C ASP A 113 6.09 -10.31 22.00
N ILE A 114 6.48 -9.14 21.49
CA ILE A 114 5.53 -8.08 21.17
C ILE A 114 4.60 -8.46 20.00
N SER A 115 5.03 -9.38 19.13
CA SER A 115 4.22 -9.88 18.01
C SER A 115 3.06 -10.77 18.48
N ASP A 116 3.18 -11.41 19.64
CA ASP A 116 2.09 -12.21 20.24
C ASP A 116 0.87 -11.35 20.55
N VAL A 117 1.06 -10.06 20.88
CA VAL A 117 -0.04 -9.15 21.20
C VAL A 117 -1.00 -8.99 20.02
N GLY A 118 -0.49 -8.75 18.82
CA GLY A 118 -1.30 -8.63 17.61
C GLY A 118 -1.99 -9.93 17.24
N LEU A 119 -1.30 -11.07 17.35
CA LEU A 119 -1.87 -12.38 17.07
C LEU A 119 -2.99 -12.75 18.06
N ASP A 120 -2.80 -12.46 19.34
CA ASP A 120 -3.81 -12.67 20.38
C ASP A 120 -5.02 -11.75 20.19
N LEU A 121 -4.78 -10.50 19.78
CA LEU A 121 -5.83 -9.57 19.39
C LEU A 121 -6.60 -10.05 18.15
N HIS A 122 -5.91 -10.60 17.15
CA HIS A 122 -6.52 -11.18 15.96
C HIS A 122 -7.36 -12.41 16.31
N GLU A 123 -6.87 -13.29 17.19
CA GLU A 123 -7.63 -14.44 17.70
C GLU A 123 -8.94 -13.99 18.36
N CYS A 124 -8.87 -12.97 19.21
CA CYS A 124 -10.04 -12.37 19.86
C CYS A 124 -11.02 -11.76 18.84
N GLY A 125 -10.50 -11.00 17.86
CA GLY A 125 -11.29 -10.37 16.82
C GLY A 125 -12.02 -11.37 15.93
N ILE A 126 -11.30 -12.35 15.38
CA ILE A 126 -11.87 -13.43 14.56
C ILE A 126 -12.91 -14.22 15.35
N THR A 127 -12.66 -14.52 16.62
CA THR A 127 -13.63 -15.24 17.47
C THR A 127 -14.95 -14.46 17.57
N LEU A 128 -14.89 -13.16 17.81
CA LEU A 128 -16.09 -12.31 17.86
C LEU A 128 -16.78 -12.21 16.49
N GLN A 129 -16.00 -12.14 15.41
CA GLN A 129 -16.53 -12.12 14.04
C GLN A 129 -17.28 -13.40 13.68
N LEU A 130 -16.80 -14.56 14.15
CA LEU A 130 -17.44 -15.87 13.94
C LEU A 130 -18.57 -16.16 14.95
N MET A 131 -18.75 -15.33 15.98
CA MET A 131 -19.79 -15.47 17.00
C MET A 131 -20.69 -14.21 17.08
N PRO A 132 -21.59 -13.98 16.11
CA PRO A 132 -22.42 -12.76 16.04
C PRO A 132 -23.18 -12.43 17.32
N THR A 133 -23.74 -13.44 17.99
CA THR A 133 -24.47 -13.26 19.26
C THR A 133 -23.57 -12.70 20.36
N ARG A 134 -22.30 -13.12 20.38
CA ARG A 134 -21.31 -12.64 21.35
C ARG A 134 -20.85 -11.23 21.03
N LEU A 135 -20.59 -10.93 19.76
CA LEU A 135 -20.27 -9.57 19.32
C LEU A 135 -21.39 -8.58 19.68
N ARG A 136 -22.65 -8.93 19.37
CA ARG A 136 -23.81 -8.12 19.75
C ARG A 136 -23.92 -7.93 21.27
N ALA A 137 -23.70 -9.00 22.03
CA ALA A 137 -23.71 -8.92 23.49
C ALA A 137 -22.63 -7.96 24.02
N LEU A 138 -21.41 -8.00 23.48
CA LEU A 138 -20.33 -7.07 23.83
C LEU A 138 -20.77 -5.61 23.59
N PHE A 139 -21.25 -5.27 22.40
CA PHE A 139 -21.66 -3.88 22.09
C PHE A 139 -22.90 -3.42 22.84
N ARG A 140 -23.80 -4.34 23.22
CA ARG A 140 -24.97 -4.02 24.04
C ARG A 140 -24.60 -3.79 25.51
N LEU A 141 -23.68 -4.58 26.06
CA LEU A 141 -23.37 -4.60 27.49
C LEU A 141 -22.18 -3.71 27.86
N ALA A 142 -21.32 -3.38 26.88
CA ALA A 142 -20.21 -2.44 27.01
C ALA A 142 -20.48 -1.19 26.15
N PRO A 143 -21.21 -0.18 26.69
CA PRO A 143 -21.66 0.98 25.90
C PRO A 143 -20.53 1.82 25.31
N ASP A 144 -19.34 1.77 25.93
CA ASP A 144 -18.14 2.50 25.52
C ASP A 144 -17.40 1.81 24.35
N MET A 145 -17.85 0.63 23.92
CA MET A 145 -17.26 -0.10 22.80
C MET A 145 -17.50 0.60 21.46
N ASP A 146 -18.67 1.25 21.29
CA ASP A 146 -18.96 2.05 20.09
C ASP A 146 -17.96 3.21 19.97
N THR A 147 -17.68 3.90 21.07
CA THR A 147 -16.70 5.01 21.09
C THR A 147 -15.29 4.51 20.80
N PHE A 148 -14.85 3.43 21.46
CA PHE A 148 -13.54 2.85 21.20
C PHE A 148 -13.35 2.42 19.73
N LEU A 149 -14.36 1.80 19.12
CA LEU A 149 -14.24 1.26 17.76
C LEU A 149 -14.46 2.31 16.67
N LEU A 150 -15.50 3.15 16.82
CA LEU A 150 -16.02 3.99 15.75
C LEU A 150 -15.61 5.47 15.89
N ASP A 151 -15.33 5.95 17.11
CA ASP A 151 -15.04 7.37 17.35
C ASP A 151 -13.52 7.60 17.52
N GLU A 152 -12.81 6.68 18.17
CA GLU A 152 -11.38 6.80 18.41
C GLU A 152 -10.55 6.28 17.23
N PRO A 153 -9.69 7.11 16.61
CA PRO A 153 -8.80 6.66 15.55
C PRO A 153 -7.70 5.73 16.10
N LEU A 154 -7.12 4.90 15.22
CA LEU A 154 -5.92 4.15 15.54
C LEU A 154 -4.75 5.11 15.83
N ASP A 155 -4.00 4.83 16.88
CA ASP A 155 -2.86 5.66 17.30
C ASP A 155 -1.61 5.36 16.45
N LEU A 156 -1.46 6.14 15.37
CA LEU A 156 -0.28 6.12 14.50
C LEU A 156 1.01 6.51 15.22
N GLY A 157 0.93 7.33 16.26
CA GLY A 157 2.09 7.85 16.97
C GLY A 157 2.80 8.99 16.24
N LYS A 158 3.65 9.69 17.00
CA LYS A 158 4.37 10.88 16.50
C LYS A 158 5.34 10.54 15.36
N TRP A 159 6.02 9.40 15.40
CA TRP A 159 7.05 9.05 14.42
C TRP A 159 6.46 8.84 13.03
N ARG A 160 5.33 8.13 12.94
CA ARG A 160 4.57 7.96 11.69
C ARG A 160 4.03 9.31 11.19
N ASN A 161 3.47 10.13 12.08
CA ASN A 161 2.96 11.45 11.71
C ASN A 161 4.05 12.40 11.19
N GLU A 162 5.22 12.42 11.83
CA GLU A 162 6.39 13.22 11.41
C GLU A 162 6.97 12.74 10.07
N ALA A 163 7.06 11.42 9.87
CA ALA A 163 7.50 10.84 8.60
C ALA A 163 6.51 11.18 7.47
N PHE A 164 5.21 10.99 7.71
CA PHE A 164 4.16 11.35 6.75
C PHE A 164 4.21 12.84 6.39
N ALA A 165 4.33 13.73 7.39
CA ALA A 165 4.45 15.16 7.15
C ALA A 165 5.71 15.52 6.34
N ALA A 166 6.84 14.85 6.59
CA ALA A 166 8.06 15.04 5.81
C ALA A 166 7.88 14.61 4.35
N THR A 167 7.27 13.44 4.11
CA THR A 167 6.99 12.95 2.75
C THR A 167 6.03 13.86 2.00
N GLU A 168 4.97 14.36 2.64
CA GLU A 168 4.05 15.31 2.02
C GLU A 168 4.72 16.67 1.75
N ALA A 169 5.60 17.14 2.63
CA ALA A 169 6.37 18.37 2.41
C ALA A 169 7.30 18.25 1.19
N VAL A 170 7.99 17.12 1.05
CA VAL A 170 8.83 16.82 -0.13
C VAL A 170 7.99 16.76 -1.40
N ALA A 171 6.83 16.09 -1.36
CA ALA A 171 5.94 15.97 -2.51
C ALA A 171 5.33 17.31 -2.93
N ALA A 172 5.05 18.20 -1.97
CA ALA A 172 4.49 19.52 -2.21
C ALA A 172 5.54 20.53 -2.71
N ASP A 173 6.83 20.32 -2.42
CA ASP A 173 7.90 21.20 -2.87
C ASP A 173 8.43 20.80 -4.27
N PRO A 174 8.17 21.61 -5.31
CA PRO A 174 8.65 21.35 -6.67
C PRO A 174 10.17 21.46 -6.82
N GLU A 175 10.88 21.96 -5.81
CA GLU A 175 12.33 22.11 -5.74
C GLU A 175 13.00 21.16 -4.74
N SER A 176 12.25 20.26 -4.10
CA SER A 176 12.80 19.24 -3.19
C SER A 176 13.95 18.49 -3.85
N ASN A 177 15.10 18.40 -3.20
CA ASN A 177 16.29 17.73 -3.76
C ASN A 177 16.46 16.31 -3.21
N ASP A 178 17.54 15.64 -3.64
CA ASP A 178 17.89 14.30 -3.15
C ASP A 178 18.05 14.26 -1.63
N ASP A 179 18.65 15.27 -1.00
CA ASP A 179 18.83 15.31 0.46
C ASP A 179 17.49 15.43 1.21
N ASP A 180 16.54 16.25 0.72
CA ASP A 180 15.20 16.36 1.27
C ASP A 180 14.48 14.99 1.20
N ARG A 181 14.60 14.29 0.07
CA ARG A 181 14.02 12.95 -0.15
C ARG A 181 14.66 11.89 0.73
N MET A 182 15.99 11.88 0.84
CA MET A 182 16.72 10.97 1.72
C MET A 182 16.33 11.20 3.18
N THR A 183 16.20 12.45 3.60
CA THR A 183 15.74 12.79 4.96
C THR A 183 14.31 12.29 5.22
N ALA A 184 13.40 12.45 4.27
CA ALA A 184 12.04 11.92 4.38
C ALA A 184 12.04 10.38 4.41
N PHE A 185 12.84 9.73 3.56
CA PHE A 185 13.02 8.29 3.52
C PHE A 185 13.58 7.74 4.84
N ASP A 186 14.60 8.35 5.41
CA ASP A 186 15.18 7.94 6.69
C ASP A 186 14.16 8.05 7.84
N LYS A 187 13.32 9.09 7.82
CA LYS A 187 12.19 9.21 8.76
C LYS A 187 11.16 8.11 8.55
N GLU A 188 10.83 7.78 7.30
CA GLU A 188 9.90 6.71 6.96
C GLU A 188 10.42 5.34 7.37
N ASP A 189 11.68 5.00 7.08
CA ASP A 189 12.31 3.74 7.50
C ASP A 189 12.33 3.61 9.02
N LYS A 190 12.72 4.69 9.73
CA LYS A 190 12.66 4.72 11.18
C LYS A 190 11.22 4.55 11.69
N ALA A 191 10.27 5.31 11.16
CA ALA A 191 8.87 5.22 11.55
C ALA A 191 8.26 3.85 11.20
N GLY A 192 8.80 3.15 10.20
CA GLY A 192 8.48 1.77 9.82
C GLY A 192 8.52 0.79 10.99
N LYS A 193 9.34 1.07 12.01
CA LYS A 193 9.48 0.26 13.23
C LYS A 193 8.42 0.60 14.31
N ASP A 194 7.62 1.65 14.12
CA ASP A 194 6.45 1.96 14.94
C ASP A 194 5.27 1.08 14.51
N LEU A 195 5.04 -0.02 15.22
CA LEU A 195 3.99 -0.98 14.89
C LEU A 195 2.83 -0.94 15.92
N SER A 196 2.69 0.13 16.71
CA SER A 196 1.60 0.19 17.71
C SER A 196 0.21 0.10 17.06
N ALA A 197 -0.04 0.91 16.02
CA ALA A 197 -1.29 0.87 15.28
C ALA A 197 -1.48 -0.47 14.54
N TYR A 198 -0.40 -1.02 13.99
CA TYR A 198 -0.37 -2.33 13.34
C TYR A 198 -0.87 -3.44 14.27
N GLN A 199 -0.38 -3.51 15.52
CA GLN A 199 -0.83 -4.53 16.48
C GLN A 199 -2.34 -4.39 16.79
N MET A 200 -2.84 -3.16 16.92
CA MET A 200 -4.26 -2.89 17.18
C MET A 200 -5.17 -3.13 15.98
N ALA A 201 -4.65 -3.02 14.76
CA ALA A 201 -5.41 -3.12 13.53
C ALA A 201 -5.99 -4.52 13.30
N PHE A 202 -5.37 -5.58 13.83
CA PHE A 202 -5.95 -6.92 13.82
C PHE A 202 -7.35 -6.93 14.46
N PHE A 203 -7.43 -6.59 15.75
CA PHE A 203 -8.71 -6.61 16.46
C PHE A 203 -9.69 -5.57 15.90
N VAL A 204 -9.24 -4.33 15.69
CA VAL A 204 -10.13 -3.26 15.17
C VAL A 204 -10.67 -3.63 13.79
N GLY A 205 -9.80 -4.08 12.88
CA GLY A 205 -10.18 -4.52 11.54
C GLY A 205 -11.16 -5.69 11.57
N ASP A 206 -10.91 -6.71 12.39
CA ASP A 206 -11.79 -7.89 12.48
C ASP A 206 -13.21 -7.52 12.89
N ILE A 207 -13.33 -6.63 13.88
CA ILE A 207 -14.61 -6.18 14.43
C ILE A 207 -15.35 -5.27 13.45
N LEU A 208 -14.64 -4.36 12.77
CA LEU A 208 -15.23 -3.54 11.71
C LEU A 208 -15.76 -4.41 10.57
N VAL A 209 -14.97 -5.40 10.13
CA VAL A 209 -15.38 -6.36 9.09
C VAL A 209 -16.57 -7.19 9.56
N ALA A 210 -16.61 -7.59 10.84
CA ALA A 210 -17.76 -8.28 11.40
C ALA A 210 -19.04 -7.44 11.23
N TRP A 211 -19.03 -6.17 11.62
CA TRP A 211 -20.18 -5.28 11.47
C TRP A 211 -20.59 -5.06 10.02
N VAL A 212 -19.64 -5.00 9.08
CA VAL A 212 -19.94 -4.88 7.64
C VAL A 212 -20.59 -6.15 7.06
N LEU A 213 -20.26 -7.32 7.59
CA LEU A 213 -20.75 -8.61 7.11
C LEU A 213 -22.06 -9.04 7.76
N LEU A 214 -22.36 -8.55 8.97
CA LEU A 214 -23.61 -8.87 9.66
C LEU A 214 -24.81 -8.21 9.00
N SER A 215 -25.92 -8.94 8.93
CA SER A 215 -27.23 -8.36 8.68
C SER A 215 -27.70 -7.61 9.93
N PRO A 216 -27.92 -6.28 9.85
CA PRO A 216 -28.41 -5.50 10.98
C PRO A 216 -29.79 -5.97 11.46
N LEU A 217 -30.02 -5.95 12.77
CA LEU A 217 -31.33 -6.24 13.38
C LEU A 217 -32.18 -5.00 13.64
N ASP A 218 -31.55 -3.83 13.76
CA ASP A 218 -32.19 -2.56 14.08
C ASP A 218 -31.39 -1.39 13.49
N SER A 219 -31.96 -0.18 13.60
CA SER A 219 -31.34 1.05 13.08
C SER A 219 -30.03 1.44 13.79
N THR A 220 -29.76 0.88 14.97
CA THR A 220 -28.48 1.09 15.66
C THR A 220 -27.41 0.21 15.06
N GLU A 221 -27.68 -1.07 14.79
CA GLU A 221 -26.79 -1.94 14.03
C GLU A 221 -26.56 -1.45 12.60
N GLU A 222 -27.59 -0.89 11.94
CA GLU A 222 -27.43 -0.28 10.60
C GLU A 222 -26.43 0.87 10.62
N ARG A 223 -26.55 1.78 11.61
CA ARG A 223 -25.59 2.87 11.81
C ARG A 223 -24.19 2.34 12.12
N ARG A 224 -24.07 1.30 12.97
CA ARG A 224 -22.77 0.67 13.25
C ARG A 224 -22.13 0.10 12.00
N ALA A 225 -22.88 -0.64 11.18
CA ALA A 225 -22.38 -1.21 9.93
C ALA A 225 -21.94 -0.13 8.93
N ALA A 226 -22.70 0.96 8.80
CA ALA A 226 -22.35 2.10 7.95
C ALA A 226 -21.05 2.78 8.42
N ARG A 227 -20.95 3.11 9.71
CA ARG A 227 -19.74 3.71 10.29
C ARG A 227 -18.54 2.76 10.24
N ALA A 228 -18.75 1.46 10.39
CA ALA A 228 -17.70 0.47 10.26
C ALA A 228 -17.14 0.41 8.83
N MET A 229 -18.01 0.52 7.83
CA MET A 229 -17.60 0.65 6.43
C MET A 229 -16.76 1.91 6.20
N GLU A 230 -17.21 3.07 6.70
CA GLU A 230 -16.48 4.33 6.60
C GLU A 230 -15.07 4.22 7.21
N ARG A 231 -14.97 3.64 8.42
CA ARG A 231 -13.68 3.41 9.09
C ARG A 231 -12.77 2.45 8.33
N LEU A 232 -13.31 1.37 7.75
CA LEU A 232 -12.51 0.47 6.93
C LEU A 232 -11.97 1.18 5.69
N VAL A 233 -12.78 1.99 5.01
CA VAL A 233 -12.32 2.79 3.87
C VAL A 233 -11.25 3.79 4.32
N GLU A 234 -11.46 4.50 5.42
CA GLU A 234 -10.48 5.43 6.00
C GLU A 234 -9.14 4.72 6.27
N TYR A 235 -9.14 3.65 7.05
CA TYR A 235 -7.92 2.94 7.45
C TYR A 235 -7.21 2.26 6.29
N SER A 236 -7.95 1.80 5.28
CA SER A 236 -7.38 1.07 4.15
C SER A 236 -6.94 1.97 2.99
N SER A 237 -7.48 3.18 2.88
CA SER A 237 -7.31 4.03 1.70
C SER A 237 -6.81 5.45 1.99
N ALA A 238 -6.96 5.97 3.22
CA ALA A 238 -6.49 7.31 3.52
C ALA A 238 -4.95 7.37 3.62
N PRO A 239 -4.31 8.45 3.12
CA PRO A 239 -2.86 8.54 3.03
C PRO A 239 -2.07 8.28 4.32
N PRO A 240 -2.48 8.79 5.51
CA PRO A 240 -1.71 8.57 6.74
C PRO A 240 -1.59 7.10 7.14
N TYR A 241 -2.62 6.29 6.86
CA TYR A 241 -2.62 4.86 7.16
C TYR A 241 -1.96 4.05 6.03
N ARG A 242 -2.24 4.42 4.77
CA ARG A 242 -1.82 3.63 3.60
C ARG A 242 -0.43 3.96 3.08
N LYS A 243 -0.10 5.24 2.84
CA LYS A 243 1.19 5.62 2.21
C LYS A 243 2.37 5.19 3.07
N GLY A 244 2.29 5.43 4.38
CA GLY A 244 3.30 4.99 5.34
C GLY A 244 3.19 3.53 5.75
N GLN A 245 2.33 2.72 5.08
CA GLN A 245 2.05 1.32 5.39
C GLN A 245 1.85 1.05 6.89
N ALA A 246 1.18 1.96 7.60
CA ALA A 246 1.14 1.95 9.07
C ALA A 246 0.39 0.74 9.63
N LEU A 247 -0.55 0.19 8.86
CA LEU A 247 -1.36 -0.97 9.23
C LEU A 247 -0.94 -2.25 8.48
N GLY A 248 -0.31 -2.09 7.30
CA GLY A 248 0.26 -3.19 6.51
C GLY A 248 -0.64 -4.44 6.40
N ASP A 249 0.00 -5.61 6.44
CA ASP A 249 -0.68 -6.90 6.31
C ASP A 249 -1.69 -7.18 7.44
N SER A 250 -1.58 -6.55 8.61
CA SER A 250 -2.51 -6.81 9.72
C SER A 250 -3.95 -6.42 9.37
N LEU A 251 -4.12 -5.27 8.71
CA LEU A 251 -5.43 -4.83 8.24
C LEU A 251 -5.90 -5.67 7.05
N THR A 252 -5.01 -5.98 6.10
CA THR A 252 -5.33 -6.83 4.95
C THR A 252 -5.80 -8.22 5.40
N ASP A 253 -5.17 -8.79 6.43
CA ASP A 253 -5.55 -10.08 7.01
C ASP A 253 -6.93 -10.03 7.66
N ALA A 254 -7.20 -9.00 8.45
CA ALA A 254 -8.52 -8.77 9.04
C ALA A 254 -9.62 -8.56 7.97
N MET A 255 -9.27 -7.93 6.84
CA MET A 255 -10.18 -7.63 5.73
C MET A 255 -10.47 -8.81 4.81
N ARG A 256 -9.78 -9.96 4.94
CA ARG A 256 -9.99 -11.12 4.06
C ARG A 256 -11.48 -11.48 3.93
N PRO A 257 -12.25 -11.69 5.02
CA PRO A 257 -13.65 -12.08 4.90
C PRO A 257 -14.53 -11.09 4.12
N LEU A 258 -14.18 -9.79 4.14
CA LEU A 258 -14.85 -8.77 3.32
C LEU A 258 -14.55 -8.99 1.83
N TYR A 259 -13.29 -9.19 1.47
CA TYR A 259 -12.88 -9.42 0.08
C TYR A 259 -13.46 -10.72 -0.49
N GLY A 260 -13.67 -11.76 0.32
CA GLY A 260 -14.30 -13.01 -0.09
C GLY A 260 -15.83 -12.97 -0.19
N ASN A 261 -16.47 -11.88 0.24
CA ASN A 261 -17.91 -11.71 0.20
C ASN A 261 -18.28 -10.72 -0.91
N THR A 262 -18.73 -11.23 -2.07
CA THR A 262 -19.01 -10.38 -3.26
C THR A 262 -19.95 -9.19 -2.97
N PRO A 263 -21.09 -9.35 -2.27
CA PRO A 263 -21.92 -8.20 -1.90
C PRO A 263 -21.20 -7.17 -1.04
N ALA A 264 -20.44 -7.59 -0.03
CA ALA A 264 -19.70 -6.69 0.84
C ALA A 264 -18.56 -5.99 0.09
N LEU A 265 -17.83 -6.72 -0.76
CA LEU A 265 -16.78 -6.19 -1.63
C LEU A 265 -17.32 -5.09 -2.56
N VAL A 266 -18.50 -5.28 -3.15
CA VAL A 266 -19.17 -4.24 -3.96
C VAL A 266 -19.45 -3.00 -3.12
N ARG A 267 -20.07 -3.15 -1.95
CA ARG A 267 -20.37 -2.02 -1.07
C ARG A 267 -19.10 -1.28 -0.65
N PHE A 268 -18.05 -2.02 -0.31
CA PHE A 268 -16.76 -1.47 0.07
C PHE A 268 -16.09 -0.72 -1.07
N ALA A 269 -16.05 -1.29 -2.28
CA ALA A 269 -15.54 -0.61 -3.46
C ALA A 269 -16.33 0.68 -3.76
N GLN A 270 -17.66 0.63 -3.71
CA GLN A 270 -18.54 1.78 -3.92
C GLN A 270 -18.42 2.85 -2.82
N ALA A 271 -17.99 2.48 -1.62
CA ALA A 271 -17.71 3.40 -0.52
C ALA A 271 -16.33 4.07 -0.62
N GLY A 272 -15.52 3.72 -1.61
CA GLY A 272 -14.17 4.27 -1.83
C GLY A 272 -13.03 3.35 -1.45
N GLY A 273 -13.30 2.08 -1.09
CA GLY A 273 -12.30 1.07 -0.74
C GLY A 273 -11.64 0.37 -1.94
N LEU A 274 -11.98 0.74 -3.17
CA LEU A 274 -11.38 0.15 -4.37
C LEU A 274 -9.83 0.30 -4.43
N PRO A 275 -9.21 1.43 -4.02
CA PRO A 275 -7.76 1.57 -3.98
C PRO A 275 -7.08 0.51 -3.13
N SER A 276 -7.63 0.23 -1.94
CA SER A 276 -7.01 -0.70 -0.99
C SER A 276 -6.93 -2.11 -1.55
N LEU A 277 -7.95 -2.55 -2.30
CA LEU A 277 -7.94 -3.87 -2.94
C LEU A 277 -6.78 -3.99 -3.94
N PHE A 278 -6.53 -2.95 -4.74
CA PHE A 278 -5.44 -2.96 -5.73
C PHE A 278 -4.07 -2.80 -5.08
N ASP A 279 -3.95 -1.97 -4.05
CA ASP A 279 -2.69 -1.87 -3.32
C ASP A 279 -2.38 -3.18 -2.57
N ASP A 280 -3.38 -3.84 -1.96
CA ASP A 280 -3.18 -5.16 -1.33
C ASP A 280 -2.80 -6.22 -2.37
N TRP A 281 -3.33 -6.15 -3.59
CA TRP A 281 -2.91 -7.02 -4.68
C TRP A 281 -1.46 -6.76 -5.13
N ALA A 282 -0.97 -5.53 -4.94
CA ALA A 282 0.41 -5.17 -5.24
C ALA A 282 1.39 -5.63 -4.14
N SER A 283 1.07 -5.37 -2.88
CA SER A 283 2.06 -5.38 -1.80
C SER A 283 1.82 -6.40 -0.69
N ALA A 284 0.62 -6.97 -0.55
CA ALA A 284 0.34 -7.85 0.59
C ALA A 284 1.06 -9.19 0.47
N THR A 285 1.38 -9.83 1.60
CA THR A 285 1.95 -11.19 1.60
C THR A 285 1.05 -12.20 0.89
N ALA A 286 -0.28 -12.02 0.98
CA ALA A 286 -1.28 -12.87 0.33
C ALA A 286 -1.64 -12.44 -1.11
N LYS A 287 -0.85 -11.56 -1.74
CA LYS A 287 -1.17 -10.92 -3.04
C LYS A 287 -1.57 -11.89 -4.15
N ASP A 288 -0.87 -13.00 -4.31
CA ASP A 288 -1.07 -13.92 -5.45
C ASP A 288 -2.01 -15.10 -5.17
N GLY A 289 -2.56 -15.15 -3.96
CA GLY A 289 -3.62 -16.08 -3.57
C GLY A 289 -4.94 -15.36 -3.44
N TYR A 290 -5.32 -15.11 -2.19
CA TYR A 290 -6.65 -14.65 -1.82
C TYR A 290 -7.03 -13.30 -2.43
N ILE A 291 -6.11 -12.33 -2.41
CA ILE A 291 -6.39 -10.98 -2.90
C ILE A 291 -6.57 -10.99 -4.42
N LYS A 292 -5.70 -11.69 -5.15
CA LYS A 292 -5.87 -11.90 -6.60
C LYS A 292 -7.23 -12.50 -6.92
N SER A 293 -7.69 -13.53 -6.18
CA SER A 293 -9.02 -14.09 -6.38
C SER A 293 -10.14 -13.07 -6.15
N ALA A 294 -10.01 -12.17 -5.18
CA ALA A 294 -10.98 -11.10 -4.96
C ALA A 294 -10.99 -10.08 -6.12
N VAL A 295 -9.82 -9.73 -6.66
CA VAL A 295 -9.72 -8.87 -7.86
C VAL A 295 -10.32 -9.55 -9.09
N GLU A 296 -10.07 -10.84 -9.29
CA GLU A 296 -10.64 -11.63 -10.39
C GLU A 296 -12.16 -11.78 -10.29
N ALA A 297 -12.68 -11.88 -9.06
CA ALA A 297 -14.10 -11.99 -8.78
C ALA A 297 -14.83 -10.63 -8.68
N LEU A 298 -14.12 -9.51 -8.85
CA LEU A 298 -14.66 -8.17 -8.69
C LEU A 298 -15.76 -7.92 -9.75
N PRO A 299 -17.04 -7.79 -9.36
CA PRO A 299 -18.12 -7.70 -10.32
C PRO A 299 -18.19 -6.30 -10.95
N VAL A 300 -18.84 -6.24 -12.11
CA VAL A 300 -18.93 -5.04 -12.95
C VAL A 300 -19.54 -3.83 -12.23
N ASN A 301 -20.45 -4.03 -11.27
CA ASN A 301 -21.07 -2.97 -10.47
C ASN A 301 -20.20 -2.46 -9.30
N ALA A 302 -19.13 -3.16 -8.92
CA ALA A 302 -18.16 -2.65 -7.94
C ALA A 302 -17.44 -1.40 -8.46
N TRP A 303 -17.33 -1.28 -9.79
CA TRP A 303 -16.75 -0.13 -10.47
C TRP A 303 -17.67 1.09 -10.54
N GLU A 304 -18.86 1.06 -9.94
CA GLU A 304 -19.75 2.22 -9.87
C GLU A 304 -19.34 3.15 -8.72
N LYS A 305 -19.80 4.41 -8.78
CA LYS A 305 -19.61 5.44 -7.72
C LYS A 305 -18.15 5.76 -7.36
N GLN A 306 -17.19 5.50 -8.25
CA GLN A 306 -15.79 5.82 -7.98
C GLN A 306 -15.54 7.32 -8.13
N THR A 307 -14.92 7.91 -7.11
CA THR A 307 -14.46 9.30 -7.16
C THR A 307 -13.15 9.43 -7.96
N PRO A 308 -12.77 10.63 -8.42
CA PRO A 308 -11.47 10.88 -9.03
C PRO A 308 -10.29 10.39 -8.17
N GLU A 309 -10.37 10.56 -6.85
CA GLU A 309 -9.36 10.17 -5.86
C GLU A 309 -9.28 8.65 -5.74
N SER A 310 -10.44 7.97 -5.66
CA SER A 310 -10.50 6.51 -5.64
C SER A 310 -9.88 5.90 -6.90
N LEU A 311 -10.22 6.42 -8.08
CA LEU A 311 -9.63 5.94 -9.33
C LEU A 311 -8.12 6.19 -9.38
N LEU A 312 -7.65 7.34 -8.90
CA LEU A 312 -6.22 7.65 -8.85
C LEU A 312 -5.49 6.68 -7.91
N GLY A 313 -6.08 6.34 -6.75
CA GLY A 313 -5.56 5.34 -5.82
C GLY A 313 -5.49 3.94 -6.44
N ALA A 314 -6.57 3.48 -7.06
CA ALA A 314 -6.58 2.19 -7.77
C ALA A 314 -5.51 2.12 -8.87
N MET A 315 -5.33 3.21 -9.62
CA MET A 315 -4.29 3.29 -10.66
C MET A 315 -2.88 3.29 -10.07
N ARG A 316 -2.67 3.90 -8.90
CA ARG A 316 -1.41 3.80 -8.16
C ARG A 316 -1.13 2.34 -7.76
N GLY A 317 -2.11 1.61 -7.26
CA GLY A 317 -1.97 0.18 -6.96
C GLY A 317 -1.57 -0.66 -8.19
N LEU A 318 -2.10 -0.32 -9.37
CA LEU A 318 -1.68 -0.98 -10.62
C LEU A 318 -0.24 -0.67 -11.03
N VAL A 319 0.23 0.56 -10.79
CA VAL A 319 1.65 0.92 -10.97
C VAL A 319 2.53 0.15 -10.00
N ASN A 320 2.16 0.12 -8.72
CA ASN A 320 2.88 -0.64 -7.69
C ASN A 320 2.95 -2.13 -8.07
N LYS A 321 1.85 -2.72 -8.55
CA LYS A 321 1.83 -4.12 -9.01
C LYS A 321 2.79 -4.34 -10.18
N LEU A 322 2.89 -3.39 -11.11
CA LEU A 322 3.81 -3.45 -12.23
C LEU A 322 5.28 -3.36 -11.81
N GLU A 323 5.57 -2.50 -10.85
CA GLU A 323 6.92 -2.32 -10.32
C GLU A 323 7.38 -3.55 -9.54
N VAL A 324 6.48 -4.20 -8.80
CA VAL A 324 6.79 -5.41 -8.00
C VAL A 324 6.84 -6.68 -8.85
N ASP A 325 5.85 -6.94 -9.70
CA ASP A 325 5.73 -8.20 -10.46
C ASP A 325 6.32 -8.12 -11.87
N GLY A 326 6.68 -6.92 -12.31
CA GLY A 326 7.21 -6.65 -13.64
C GLY A 326 6.13 -6.47 -14.71
N GLU A 327 6.57 -5.98 -15.87
CA GLU A 327 5.65 -5.53 -16.94
C GLU A 327 4.84 -6.63 -17.61
N GLN A 328 5.20 -7.89 -17.43
CA GLN A 328 4.46 -8.99 -18.06
C GLN A 328 3.02 -9.07 -17.58
N ILE A 329 2.72 -8.56 -16.38
CA ILE A 329 1.36 -8.52 -15.87
C ILE A 329 0.41 -7.67 -16.73
N VAL A 330 0.94 -6.67 -17.47
CA VAL A 330 0.16 -5.85 -18.43
C VAL A 330 -0.53 -6.71 -19.49
N ASN A 331 0.07 -7.83 -19.85
CA ASN A 331 -0.44 -8.74 -20.89
C ASN A 331 -1.48 -9.75 -20.36
N THR A 332 -1.73 -9.76 -19.05
CA THR A 332 -2.73 -10.66 -18.46
C THR A 332 -4.15 -10.21 -18.80
N ARG A 333 -5.08 -11.18 -18.86
CA ARG A 333 -6.51 -10.88 -19.08
C ARG A 333 -7.09 -10.01 -17.95
N LEU A 334 -6.66 -10.27 -16.71
CA LEU A 334 -7.09 -9.53 -15.54
C LEU A 334 -6.72 -8.05 -15.63
N PHE A 335 -5.45 -7.75 -15.90
CA PHE A 335 -4.98 -6.36 -16.03
C PHE A 335 -5.70 -5.63 -17.18
N ALA A 336 -5.85 -6.28 -18.33
CA ALA A 336 -6.58 -5.71 -19.46
C ALA A 336 -8.06 -5.45 -19.14
N HIS A 337 -8.69 -6.34 -18.37
CA HIS A 337 -10.08 -6.17 -17.92
C HIS A 337 -10.22 -4.95 -17.01
N ILE A 338 -9.34 -4.80 -16.02
CA ILE A 338 -9.30 -3.66 -15.10
C ILE A 338 -9.17 -2.34 -15.88
N VAL A 339 -8.17 -2.23 -16.76
CA VAL A 339 -7.95 -1.03 -17.59
C VAL A 339 -9.18 -0.73 -18.45
N PHE A 340 -9.81 -1.76 -19.02
CA PHE A 340 -11.03 -1.61 -19.80
C PHE A 340 -12.23 -1.14 -18.95
N GLN A 341 -12.41 -1.65 -17.73
CA GLN A 341 -13.47 -1.19 -16.83
C GLN A 341 -13.30 0.30 -16.48
N ILE A 342 -12.08 0.73 -16.16
CA ILE A 342 -11.80 2.15 -15.89
C ILE A 342 -12.14 2.99 -17.13
N TYR A 343 -11.63 2.63 -18.31
CA TYR A 343 -11.82 3.42 -19.53
C TYR A 343 -13.27 3.45 -20.02
N SER A 344 -13.94 2.30 -20.08
CA SER A 344 -15.30 2.20 -20.61
C SER A 344 -16.32 2.99 -19.77
N ARG A 345 -16.05 3.20 -18.48
CA ARG A 345 -16.95 3.88 -17.55
C ARG A 345 -16.62 5.34 -17.34
N TYR A 346 -15.32 5.65 -17.21
CA TYR A 346 -14.85 6.97 -16.78
C TYR A 346 -14.12 7.73 -17.88
N GLY A 347 -13.92 7.11 -19.06
CA GLY A 347 -13.26 7.73 -20.19
C GLY A 347 -11.77 7.98 -19.95
N LEU A 348 -11.25 9.05 -20.57
CA LEU A 348 -9.85 9.46 -20.50
C LEU A 348 -9.39 10.11 -19.18
N PRO A 349 -10.21 10.90 -18.45
CA PRO A 349 -9.73 11.67 -17.30
C PRO A 349 -8.94 10.89 -16.23
N PRO A 350 -9.27 9.62 -15.87
CA PRO A 350 -8.43 8.86 -14.94
C PRO A 350 -7.01 8.61 -15.47
N PHE A 351 -6.87 8.31 -16.76
CA PHE A 351 -5.58 8.08 -17.41
C PHE A 351 -4.73 9.34 -17.51
N GLU A 352 -5.38 10.49 -17.71
CA GLU A 352 -4.70 11.79 -17.69
C GLU A 352 -4.14 12.08 -16.30
N ARG A 353 -4.95 11.97 -15.24
CA ARG A 353 -4.50 12.17 -13.85
C ARG A 353 -3.40 11.20 -13.44
N ALA A 354 -3.51 9.95 -13.88
CA ALA A 354 -2.53 8.92 -13.57
C ALA A 354 -1.24 9.00 -14.41
N ALA A 355 -1.18 9.86 -15.42
CA ALA A 355 -0.07 9.91 -16.38
C ALA A 355 1.28 10.30 -15.77
N SER A 356 1.28 10.93 -14.59
CA SER A 356 2.47 11.34 -13.84
C SER A 356 2.71 10.55 -12.56
N LEU A 357 2.01 9.43 -12.34
CA LEU A 357 2.17 8.63 -11.12
C LEU A 357 3.55 7.99 -10.98
N SER A 358 4.21 7.65 -12.09
CA SER A 358 5.53 7.03 -12.11
C SER A 358 6.26 7.42 -13.40
N ASP A 359 7.48 7.93 -13.27
CA ASP A 359 8.35 8.24 -14.41
C ASP A 359 9.01 6.99 -15.00
N SER A 360 9.17 5.94 -14.18
CA SER A 360 9.69 4.65 -14.60
C SER A 360 8.62 3.79 -15.30
N CYS A 361 7.37 3.87 -14.85
CA CYS A 361 6.21 3.18 -15.41
C CYS A 361 5.30 4.16 -16.19
N ILE A 362 5.65 4.41 -17.45
CA ILE A 362 4.92 5.34 -18.33
C ILE A 362 3.57 4.78 -18.87
N LEU A 363 3.00 3.75 -18.26
CA LEU A 363 1.81 3.05 -18.76
C LEU A 363 0.64 4.01 -18.98
N PHE A 364 0.24 4.76 -17.96
CA PHE A 364 -0.94 5.61 -18.06
C PHE A 364 -0.70 6.82 -18.96
N HIS A 365 0.52 7.38 -18.98
CA HIS A 365 0.92 8.36 -19.99
C HIS A 365 0.75 7.81 -21.41
N PHE A 366 1.23 6.58 -21.66
CA PHE A 366 1.12 5.92 -22.95
C PHE A 366 -0.35 5.68 -23.34
N LEU A 367 -1.16 5.15 -22.43
CA LEU A 367 -2.58 4.88 -22.65
C LEU A 367 -3.36 6.16 -22.95
N HIS A 368 -3.22 7.18 -22.09
CA HIS A 368 -3.85 8.49 -22.29
C HIS A 368 -3.55 9.04 -23.68
N ARG A 369 -2.26 9.14 -24.04
CA ARG A 369 -1.84 9.73 -25.32
C ARG A 369 -2.31 8.93 -26.54
N ARG A 370 -2.34 7.60 -26.46
CA ARG A 370 -2.76 6.74 -27.59
C ARG A 370 -4.26 6.74 -27.78
N ILE A 371 -5.01 6.69 -26.70
CA ILE A 371 -6.47 6.69 -26.73
C ILE A 371 -7.00 8.06 -27.13
N ALA A 372 -6.47 9.16 -26.56
CA ALA A 372 -6.88 10.53 -26.89
C ALA A 372 -6.76 10.86 -28.39
N ARG A 373 -5.77 10.27 -29.08
CA ARG A 373 -5.59 10.46 -30.54
C ARG A 373 -6.62 9.73 -31.39
N LYS A 374 -7.13 8.58 -30.93
CA LYS A 374 -8.03 7.71 -31.70
C LYS A 374 -9.06 7.05 -30.77
N PRO A 375 -9.93 7.80 -30.09
CA PRO A 375 -10.79 7.27 -29.03
C PRO A 375 -11.77 6.20 -29.54
N ALA A 376 -12.25 6.33 -30.79
CA ALA A 376 -13.13 5.35 -31.42
C ALA A 376 -12.47 3.96 -31.60
N GLN A 377 -11.14 3.89 -31.72
CA GLN A 377 -10.41 2.63 -31.93
C GLN A 377 -10.39 1.76 -30.66
N TYR A 378 -10.58 2.34 -29.48
CA TYR A 378 -10.31 1.68 -28.19
C TYR A 378 -11.57 1.40 -27.37
N ARG A 379 -12.73 1.30 -28.01
CA ARG A 379 -14.03 1.10 -27.33
C ARG A 379 -14.30 -0.33 -26.85
N SER A 380 -13.48 -1.31 -27.24
CA SER A 380 -13.67 -2.71 -26.88
C SER A 380 -12.52 -3.24 -26.02
N TYR A 381 -12.81 -4.28 -25.24
CA TYR A 381 -11.82 -5.01 -24.45
C TYR A 381 -10.64 -5.49 -25.31
N GLU A 382 -10.90 -6.07 -26.49
CA GLU A 382 -9.83 -6.56 -27.37
C GLU A 382 -8.95 -5.44 -27.91
N ALA A 383 -9.52 -4.25 -28.18
CA ALA A 383 -8.73 -3.11 -28.60
C ALA A 383 -7.80 -2.59 -27.49
N ILE A 384 -8.29 -2.53 -26.25
CA ILE A 384 -7.48 -2.19 -25.07
C ILE A 384 -6.40 -3.24 -24.85
N ARG A 385 -6.74 -4.53 -24.89
CA ARG A 385 -5.75 -5.63 -24.78
C ARG A 385 -4.67 -5.54 -25.85
N GLY A 386 -5.03 -5.25 -27.09
CA GLY A 386 -4.06 -5.03 -28.17
C GLY A 386 -3.17 -3.80 -27.95
N LEU A 387 -3.70 -2.74 -27.34
CA LEU A 387 -2.92 -1.55 -26.96
C LEU A 387 -1.91 -1.86 -25.85
N LEU A 388 -2.32 -2.63 -24.84
CA LEU A 388 -1.47 -3.07 -23.74
C LEU A 388 -0.32 -3.98 -24.21
N ARG A 389 -0.57 -4.89 -25.16
CA ARG A 389 0.54 -5.64 -25.80
C ARG A 389 1.53 -4.73 -26.51
N ARG A 390 1.06 -3.68 -27.20
CA ARG A 390 1.98 -2.71 -27.81
C ARG A 390 2.80 -1.95 -26.77
N TYR A 391 2.27 -1.72 -25.58
CA TYR A 391 3.00 -1.07 -24.49
C TYR A 391 4.25 -1.87 -24.08
N THR A 392 4.15 -3.20 -24.00
CA THR A 392 5.29 -4.05 -23.61
C THR A 392 6.42 -4.07 -24.64
N HIS A 393 6.14 -3.64 -25.88
CA HIS A 393 7.13 -3.49 -26.95
C HIS A 393 7.60 -2.04 -27.16
N VAL A 394 7.21 -1.09 -26.31
CA VAL A 394 7.70 0.29 -26.43
C VAL A 394 9.19 0.32 -26.12
N ALA A 395 9.99 0.78 -27.08
CA ALA A 395 11.43 0.87 -26.95
C ALA A 395 11.86 1.66 -25.70
N ARG A 396 12.91 1.17 -25.02
CA ARG A 396 13.45 1.76 -23.78
C ARG A 396 13.72 3.26 -23.89
N THR A 397 14.26 3.72 -25.02
CA THR A 397 14.50 5.16 -25.27
C THR A 397 13.23 5.99 -25.30
N THR A 398 12.16 5.45 -25.89
CA THR A 398 10.85 6.12 -25.90
C THR A 398 10.30 6.19 -24.49
N ARG A 399 10.45 5.12 -23.69
CA ARG A 399 10.05 5.12 -22.27
C ARG A 399 10.81 6.16 -21.48
N LYS A 400 12.15 6.15 -21.54
CA LYS A 400 13.00 7.15 -20.87
C LYS A 400 12.60 8.58 -21.27
N ARG A 401 12.39 8.85 -22.55
CA ARG A 401 11.99 10.20 -23.00
C ARG A 401 10.60 10.60 -22.49
N CYS A 402 9.65 9.67 -22.44
CA CYS A 402 8.33 9.94 -21.85
C CYS A 402 8.42 10.15 -20.33
N GLY A 403 9.19 9.32 -19.62
CA GLY A 403 9.48 9.46 -18.19
C GLY A 403 10.06 10.84 -17.88
N TRP A 404 11.09 11.25 -18.63
CA TRP A 404 11.67 12.60 -18.53
C TRP A 404 10.65 13.73 -18.66
N ARG A 405 9.68 13.57 -19.57
CA ARG A 405 8.66 14.59 -19.80
C ARG A 405 7.68 14.71 -18.63
N ILE A 406 7.42 13.63 -17.91
CA ILE A 406 6.48 13.61 -16.77
C ILE A 406 7.13 13.86 -15.41
N LEU A 407 8.47 13.83 -15.32
CA LEU A 407 9.18 14.25 -14.11
C LEU A 407 8.82 15.68 -13.71
N THR A 408 8.85 15.95 -12.40
CA THR A 408 8.82 17.30 -11.85
C THR A 408 10.09 18.07 -12.24
N VAL A 409 10.11 19.38 -12.00
CA VAL A 409 11.32 20.19 -12.24
C VAL A 409 12.50 19.63 -11.45
N SER A 410 12.33 19.42 -10.13
CA SER A 410 13.42 18.85 -9.34
C SER A 410 13.80 17.44 -9.79
N GLY A 411 12.82 16.57 -10.07
CA GLY A 411 13.09 15.22 -10.55
C GLY A 411 13.95 15.20 -11.82
N ARG A 412 13.83 16.19 -12.72
CA ARG A 412 14.73 16.30 -13.89
C ARG A 412 16.16 16.67 -13.51
N TRP A 413 16.35 17.51 -12.50
CA TRP A 413 17.69 17.87 -12.02
C TRP A 413 18.39 16.69 -11.34
N ASP A 414 17.65 15.93 -10.55
CA ASP A 414 18.18 14.78 -9.83
C ASP A 414 18.50 13.63 -10.81
N CYS A 415 17.67 13.47 -11.83
CA CYS A 415 17.77 12.38 -12.80
C CYS A 415 18.64 12.69 -14.04
N ILE A 416 19.48 13.74 -14.04
CA ILE A 416 20.38 14.05 -15.17
C ILE A 416 21.25 12.83 -15.53
N ASP A 417 21.69 12.05 -14.55
CA ASP A 417 22.53 10.87 -14.81
C ASP A 417 21.77 9.65 -15.33
N LEU A 418 20.46 9.58 -15.07
CA LEU A 418 19.63 8.43 -15.41
C LEU A 418 18.99 8.55 -16.81
N TYR A 419 18.91 9.77 -17.34
CA TYR A 419 18.19 10.11 -18.57
C TYR A 419 19.07 10.86 -19.59
N GLY A 420 18.46 11.23 -20.72
CA GLY A 420 19.07 12.10 -21.72
C GLY A 420 20.09 11.43 -22.64
N CYS A 421 21.31 11.96 -22.65
CA CYS A 421 22.33 11.62 -23.66
C CYS A 421 23.25 10.47 -23.20
N ALA A 422 23.40 9.44 -24.04
CA ALA A 422 24.26 8.29 -23.77
C ALA A 422 25.77 8.56 -23.95
N ASN A 423 26.15 9.71 -24.53
CA ASN A 423 27.55 10.11 -24.62
C ASN A 423 28.05 10.56 -23.24
N GLU A 424 28.95 9.81 -22.61
CA GLU A 424 29.58 10.16 -21.33
C GLU A 424 30.29 11.53 -21.39
N GLY A 425 30.85 11.87 -22.55
CA GLY A 425 31.48 13.16 -22.82
C GLY A 425 30.52 14.27 -23.24
N CYS A 426 29.21 14.15 -23.00
CA CYS A 426 28.22 15.13 -23.45
C CYS A 426 28.48 16.53 -22.84
N PRO A 427 28.82 17.55 -23.65
CA PRO A 427 29.12 18.89 -23.14
C PRO A 427 27.87 19.55 -22.52
N GLU A 428 26.70 19.27 -23.09
CA GLU A 428 25.42 19.77 -22.57
C GLU A 428 25.08 19.17 -21.19
N LYS A 429 25.30 17.86 -21.01
CA LYS A 429 25.13 17.21 -19.70
C LYS A 429 26.04 17.87 -18.65
N ARG A 430 27.32 18.08 -18.97
CA ARG A 430 28.27 18.75 -18.09
C ARG A 430 27.84 20.18 -17.73
N ALA A 431 27.33 20.93 -18.72
CA ALA A 431 26.82 22.28 -18.48
C ALA A 431 25.59 22.28 -17.56
N LEU A 432 24.68 21.30 -17.72
CA LEU A 432 23.52 21.12 -16.84
C LEU A 432 23.94 20.74 -15.40
N HIS A 433 24.96 19.89 -15.21
CA HIS A 433 25.51 19.66 -13.86
C HIS A 433 26.07 20.96 -13.25
N ALA A 434 26.86 21.72 -14.00
CA ALA A 434 27.39 23.00 -13.51
C ALA A 434 26.27 24.02 -13.21
N LEU A 435 25.11 23.92 -13.86
CA LEU A 435 23.92 24.70 -13.51
C LEU A 435 23.25 24.16 -12.25
N ARG A 436 23.11 22.84 -12.09
CA ARG A 436 22.58 22.18 -10.89
C ARG A 436 23.33 22.65 -9.64
N GLU A 437 24.66 22.64 -9.66
CA GLU A 437 25.50 23.08 -8.52
C GLU A 437 25.34 24.56 -8.15
N ARG A 438 24.87 25.39 -9.08
CA ARG A 438 24.64 26.83 -8.86
C ARG A 438 23.19 27.15 -8.50
N ARG A 439 22.28 26.17 -8.49
CA ARG A 439 20.88 26.39 -8.16
C ARG A 439 20.77 26.83 -6.70
N THR A 440 19.94 27.85 -6.47
CA THR A 440 19.56 28.29 -5.14
C THR A 440 18.07 28.01 -4.98
N ARG A 441 17.67 27.34 -3.90
CA ARG A 441 16.25 27.08 -3.59
C ARG A 441 15.48 28.40 -3.52
N GLY A 442 14.30 28.44 -4.12
CA GLY A 442 13.47 29.63 -4.28
C GLY A 442 13.81 30.51 -5.49
N VAL A 443 14.93 30.25 -6.19
CA VAL A 443 15.34 31.01 -7.38
C VAL A 443 15.20 30.14 -8.62
N ARG A 444 14.19 30.45 -9.44
CA ARG A 444 13.90 29.74 -10.68
C ARG A 444 14.28 30.54 -11.91
N ASP A 445 14.90 29.86 -12.86
CA ASP A 445 15.25 30.39 -14.18
C ASP A 445 14.49 29.58 -15.25
N PRO A 446 13.41 30.15 -15.82
CA PRO A 446 12.60 29.47 -16.83
C PRO A 446 13.38 29.06 -18.09
N GLU A 447 14.41 29.82 -18.48
CA GLU A 447 15.20 29.51 -19.67
C GLU A 447 16.08 28.29 -19.42
N VAL A 448 16.70 28.23 -18.25
CA VAL A 448 17.52 27.08 -17.83
C VAL A 448 16.65 25.83 -17.66
N GLU A 449 15.46 25.96 -17.10
CA GLU A 449 14.52 24.84 -16.95
C GLU A 449 13.98 24.34 -18.28
N GLU A 450 13.68 25.24 -19.22
CA GLU A 450 13.29 24.84 -20.58
C GLU A 450 14.44 24.15 -21.31
N ARG A 451 15.67 24.64 -21.14
CA ARG A 451 16.89 23.99 -21.65
C ARG A 451 17.03 22.57 -21.10
N LEU A 452 16.86 22.39 -19.79
CA LEU A 452 16.86 21.06 -19.15
C LEU A 452 15.74 20.17 -19.69
N PHE A 453 14.52 20.70 -19.81
CA PHE A 453 13.39 19.97 -20.35
C PHE A 453 13.69 19.44 -21.75
N LYS A 454 14.18 20.31 -22.65
CA LYS A 454 14.52 19.95 -24.03
C LYS A 454 15.63 18.91 -24.10
N TRP A 455 16.68 19.03 -23.28
CA TRP A 455 17.83 18.12 -23.30
C TRP A 455 17.43 16.64 -23.23
N GLY A 456 16.56 16.28 -22.28
CA GLY A 456 16.03 14.91 -22.20
C GLY A 456 14.80 14.68 -23.08
N GLY A 457 13.88 15.65 -23.15
CA GLY A 457 12.57 15.52 -23.78
C GLY A 457 12.60 15.51 -25.31
N GLU A 458 13.64 16.10 -25.92
CA GLU A 458 13.85 16.19 -27.37
C GLU A 458 15.04 15.34 -27.85
N SER A 459 15.65 14.57 -26.94
CA SER A 459 16.69 13.61 -27.30
C SER A 459 16.21 12.61 -28.36
N LYS A 460 17.11 12.28 -29.29
CA LYS A 460 16.83 11.41 -30.44
C LYS A 460 17.38 10.02 -30.17
N ALA A 461 16.53 9.01 -30.30
CA ALA A 461 16.95 7.62 -30.21
C ALA A 461 17.86 7.25 -31.38
N CYS A 462 18.80 6.33 -31.15
CA CYS A 462 19.55 5.68 -32.21
C CYS A 462 18.57 4.97 -33.15
N THR A 463 18.53 5.36 -34.42
CA THR A 463 17.57 4.84 -35.41
C THR A 463 17.73 3.34 -35.69
N ASN A 464 18.90 2.77 -35.41
CA ASN A 464 19.18 1.37 -35.71
C ASN A 464 18.76 0.42 -34.58
N CYS A 465 19.02 0.76 -33.31
CA CYS A 465 18.75 -0.16 -32.19
C CYS A 465 17.76 0.38 -31.13
N ASN A 466 17.36 1.65 -31.22
CA ASN A 466 16.43 2.31 -30.30
C ASN A 466 16.74 2.15 -28.79
N THR A 467 17.99 1.86 -28.42
CA THR A 467 18.39 1.58 -27.01
C THR A 467 19.00 2.74 -26.29
N VAL A 468 19.65 3.64 -27.03
CA VAL A 468 20.33 4.83 -26.51
C VAL A 468 19.76 6.07 -27.20
N SER A 469 19.82 7.19 -26.50
CA SER A 469 19.39 8.50 -26.99
C SER A 469 20.53 9.50 -26.94
N TYR A 470 20.51 10.47 -27.84
CA TYR A 470 21.51 11.52 -27.95
C TYR A 470 20.81 12.88 -27.98
N CYS A 471 21.38 13.87 -27.29
CA CYS A 471 20.91 15.25 -27.37
C CYS A 471 21.26 15.91 -28.72
N SER A 472 22.27 15.41 -29.43
CA SER A 472 22.71 15.94 -30.72
C SER A 472 23.39 14.88 -31.60
N LYS A 473 23.61 15.20 -32.90
CA LYS A 473 24.31 14.31 -33.84
C LYS A 473 25.80 14.19 -33.48
N GLU A 474 26.40 15.24 -32.96
CA GLU A 474 27.79 15.30 -32.55
C GLU A 474 28.03 14.33 -31.39
N CYS A 475 27.13 14.31 -30.40
CA CYS A 475 27.16 13.34 -29.30
C CYS A 475 27.01 11.89 -29.80
N GLN A 476 26.17 11.66 -30.81
CA GLN A 476 26.03 10.33 -31.42
C GLN A 476 27.33 9.91 -32.11
N SER A 477 27.92 10.78 -32.92
CA SER A 477 29.19 10.51 -33.63
C SER A 477 30.34 10.25 -32.65
N ALA A 478 30.44 11.05 -31.58
CA ALA A 478 31.46 10.88 -30.54
C ALA A 478 31.34 9.53 -29.80
N HIS A 479 30.11 9.10 -29.48
CA HIS A 479 29.86 7.83 -28.80
C HIS A 479 29.89 6.62 -29.75
N TRP A 480 29.87 6.82 -31.07
CA TRP A 480 29.66 5.75 -32.05
C TRP A 480 30.70 4.63 -31.97
N SER A 481 31.97 4.97 -31.75
CA SER A 481 33.06 3.98 -31.63
C SER A 481 32.81 2.95 -30.52
N GLN A 482 32.21 3.38 -29.41
CA GLN A 482 31.84 2.56 -28.27
C GLN A 482 30.49 1.84 -28.50
N HIS A 483 29.52 2.54 -29.08
CA HIS A 483 28.15 2.03 -29.27
C HIS A 483 28.02 1.00 -30.41
N LYS A 484 28.78 1.12 -31.50
CA LYS A 484 28.58 0.39 -32.77
C LYS A 484 28.44 -1.11 -32.59
N LYS A 485 29.26 -1.73 -31.75
CA LYS A 485 29.23 -3.19 -31.49
C LYS A 485 27.92 -3.60 -30.82
N ALA A 486 27.52 -2.90 -29.76
CA ALA A 486 26.27 -3.16 -29.05
C ALA A 486 25.04 -2.86 -29.93
N CYS A 487 25.13 -1.83 -30.78
CA CYS A 487 24.05 -1.44 -31.69
C CYS A 487 23.72 -2.54 -32.71
N LYS A 488 24.74 -3.17 -33.32
CA LYS A 488 24.54 -4.22 -34.32
C LYS A 488 23.90 -5.47 -33.71
N LYS A 489 24.47 -5.96 -32.60
CA LYS A 489 23.98 -7.14 -31.89
C LYS A 489 22.48 -7.03 -31.56
N LYS A 490 22.04 -5.86 -31.10
CA LYS A 490 20.64 -5.65 -30.76
C LYS A 490 19.72 -5.52 -31.99
N ALA A 491 20.18 -4.83 -33.04
CA ALA A 491 19.41 -4.76 -34.28
C ALA A 491 19.18 -6.16 -34.89
N GLU A 492 20.17 -7.06 -34.76
CA GLU A 492 20.07 -8.46 -35.19
C GLU A 492 19.05 -9.24 -34.33
N THR A 493 19.09 -9.14 -33.00
CA THR A 493 18.14 -9.82 -32.11
C THR A 493 16.68 -9.33 -32.28
N GLU A 494 16.45 -8.06 -32.63
CA GLU A 494 15.10 -7.55 -32.92
C GLU A 494 14.54 -7.99 -34.29
N LEU A 495 15.36 -8.53 -35.18
CA LEU A 495 14.94 -9.09 -36.48
C LEU A 495 14.60 -10.59 -36.41
N GLU A 496 15.04 -11.28 -35.35
CA GLU A 496 14.80 -12.72 -35.12
C GLU A 496 13.51 -13.01 -34.32
N ILE A 497 12.84 -11.96 -33.83
CA ILE A 497 11.55 -11.98 -33.10
C ILE A 497 10.49 -11.33 -33.97
#